data_AF-A0A6P5FWF0-F1
#
_entry.id   AF-A0A6P5FWF0-F1
#
_cell.length_a   1.000
_cell.length_b   1.000
_cell.length_c   1.000
_cell.angle_alpha   90.00
_cell.angle_beta   90.00
_cell.angle_gamma   90.00
#
_symmetry.space_group_name_H-M   'P 1'
#
loop_
_entity.id
_entity.type
_entity.pdbx_description
1 polymer ?
#
loop_
_entity_poly.entity_id
_entity_poly.type
_entity_poly.pdbx_seq_one_letter_code
_entity_poly.pdbx_strand_id
1 'polypeptide(L)'
;MKVVCCEAQDVLLKKLLAEDYLTEEERDILRWGKNITTSKSRTTKRAGVAIYNRASSLETLIGYLYLTNVERLEQLMFQLGFSTGASSHHIAEELRANLRKRTGNSTNSQQPPMQ
;
A
#
# COMPACT_ATOMS: atom_id res chain seq x y z
N MET A 1 6.55 17.38 6.78
CA MET A 1 6.43 15.96 7.19
C MET A 1 7.66 15.20 6.72
N LYS A 2 8.28 14.38 7.58
CA LYS A 2 9.41 13.52 7.22
C LYS A 2 8.88 12.16 6.80
N VAL A 3 8.63 11.97 5.50
CA VAL A 3 7.95 10.77 4.95
C VAL A 3 8.91 9.61 4.64
N VAL A 4 10.23 9.86 4.63
CA VAL A 4 11.25 8.90 4.18
C VAL A 4 11.97 8.21 5.36
N CYS A 5 11.51 8.38 6.60
CA CYS A 5 12.08 7.65 7.74
C CYS A 5 11.33 6.33 7.98
N CYS A 6 12.01 5.36 8.60
CA CYS A 6 11.46 4.03 8.83
C CYS A 6 10.15 4.08 9.62
N GLU A 7 10.02 4.99 10.59
CA GLU A 7 8.81 5.16 11.38
C GLU A 7 7.64 5.64 10.51
N ALA A 8 7.88 6.58 9.58
CA ALA A 8 6.86 7.06 8.67
C ALA A 8 6.44 5.98 7.67
N GLN A 9 7.40 5.27 7.08
CA GLN A 9 7.12 4.17 6.16
C GLN A 9 6.37 3.01 6.84
N ASP A 10 6.67 2.73 8.11
CA ASP A 10 5.91 1.74 8.90
C ASP A 10 4.43 2.14 9.04
N VAL A 11 4.16 3.41 9.35
CA VAL A 11 2.79 3.92 9.46
C VAL A 11 2.05 3.79 8.12
N LEU A 12 2.72 4.09 7.00
CA LEU A 12 2.14 3.95 5.67
C LEU A 12 1.80 2.48 5.34
N LEU A 13 2.69 1.54 5.66
CA LEU A 13 2.42 0.11 5.44
C LEU A 13 1.25 -0.38 6.31
N LYS A 14 1.21 0.04 7.58
CA LYS A 14 0.09 -0.32 8.49
C LYS A 14 -1.25 0.17 7.96
N LYS A 15 -1.29 1.37 7.36
CA LYS A 15 -2.50 1.89 6.71
C LYS A 15 -2.99 0.96 5.59
N LEU A 16 -2.10 0.56 4.68
CA LEU A 16 -2.44 -0.34 3.57
C LEU A 16 -2.95 -1.70 4.04
N LEU A 17 -2.35 -2.23 5.12
CA LEU A 17 -2.77 -3.50 5.73
C LEU A 17 -4.13 -3.38 6.44
N ALA A 18 -4.38 -2.27 7.13
CA ALA A 18 -5.65 -2.04 7.84
C ALA A 18 -6.83 -1.87 6.88
N GLU A 19 -6.58 -1.31 5.69
CA GLU A 19 -7.58 -1.10 4.64
C GLU A 19 -7.74 -2.32 3.72
N ASP A 20 -7.01 -3.40 3.97
CA ASP A 20 -6.98 -4.62 3.14
C ASP A 20 -6.74 -4.35 1.64
N TYR A 21 -5.96 -3.31 1.34
CA TYR A 21 -5.82 -2.79 -0.03
C TYR A 21 -4.94 -3.64 -0.94
N LEU A 22 -4.13 -4.53 -0.36
CA LEU A 22 -3.10 -5.29 -1.04
C LEU A 22 -3.64 -6.62 -1.57
N THR A 23 -3.18 -7.07 -2.73
CA THR A 23 -3.49 -8.42 -3.22
C THR A 23 -2.68 -9.47 -2.44
N GLU A 24 -3.00 -10.75 -2.62
CA GLU A 24 -2.20 -11.84 -2.02
C GLU A 24 -0.77 -11.84 -2.55
N GLU A 25 -0.59 -11.62 -3.86
CA GLU A 25 0.72 -11.49 -4.50
C GLU A 25 1.53 -10.33 -3.90
N GLU A 26 0.92 -9.15 -3.73
CA GLU A 26 1.59 -7.99 -3.13
C GLU A 26 2.01 -8.29 -1.67
N ARG A 27 1.22 -9.09 -0.94
CA ARG A 27 1.58 -9.55 0.42
C ARG A 27 2.69 -10.59 0.40
N ASP A 28 2.81 -11.41 -0.64
CA ASP A 28 3.98 -12.28 -0.82
C ASP A 28 5.26 -11.46 -1.03
N ILE A 29 5.19 -10.40 -1.83
CA ILE A 29 6.32 -9.47 -2.02
C ILE A 29 6.71 -8.78 -0.70
N LEU A 30 5.74 -8.36 0.10
CA LEU A 30 6.02 -7.82 1.45
C LEU A 30 6.71 -8.85 2.36
N ARG A 31 6.25 -10.11 2.34
CA ARG A 31 6.86 -11.20 3.10
C ARG A 31 8.31 -11.44 2.66
N TRP A 32 8.58 -11.36 1.36
CA TRP A 32 9.93 -11.46 0.83
C TRP A 32 10.85 -10.36 1.35
N GLY A 33 10.42 -9.08 1.28
CA GLY A 33 11.18 -7.95 1.80
C GLY A 33 11.47 -8.04 3.31
N LYS A 34 10.54 -8.59 4.11
CA LYS A 34 10.72 -8.82 5.56
C LYS A 34 11.78 -9.89 5.86
N ASN A 35 11.95 -10.86 4.96
CA ASN A 35 12.85 -12.01 5.13
C ASN A 35 14.28 -11.73 4.64
N ILE A 36 14.54 -10.54 4.09
CA ILE A 36 15.91 -10.12 3.77
C ILE A 36 16.66 -9.95 5.10
N THR A 37 17.56 -10.90 5.38
CA THR A 37 18.43 -10.86 6.56
C THR A 37 19.39 -9.69 6.42
N THR A 38 19.00 -8.51 6.88
CA THR A 38 19.92 -7.37 6.93
C THR A 38 20.80 -7.54 8.16
N SER A 39 22.10 -7.74 7.93
CA SER A 39 23.13 -7.58 8.95
C SER A 39 22.89 -6.27 9.73
N LYS A 40 22.98 -6.34 11.07
CA LYS A 40 22.59 -5.29 12.04
C LYS A 40 23.01 -3.87 11.60
N SER A 41 22.14 -3.17 10.86
CA SER A 41 22.38 -1.80 10.42
C SER A 41 22.15 -0.80 11.57
N ARG A 42 22.85 0.35 11.53
CA ARG A 42 22.69 1.44 12.52
C ARG A 42 21.22 1.90 12.63
N THR A 43 20.47 1.79 11.53
CA THR A 43 19.05 2.15 11.45
C THR A 43 18.17 1.16 12.22
N THR A 44 18.44 -0.15 12.16
CA THR A 44 17.65 -1.17 12.88
C THR A 44 17.79 -1.04 14.40
N LYS A 45 18.96 -0.58 14.88
CA LYS A 45 19.20 -0.30 16.31
C LYS A 45 18.41 0.90 16.84
N ARG A 46 18.05 1.86 15.99
CA ARG A 46 17.35 3.10 16.38
C ARG A 46 15.83 2.99 16.25
N ALA A 47 15.34 2.52 15.11
CA ALA A 47 13.91 2.37 14.86
C ALA A 47 13.34 1.05 15.44
N GLY A 48 14.20 0.08 15.74
CA GLY A 48 13.81 -1.28 16.07
C GLY A 48 13.66 -2.16 14.83
N VAL A 49 13.97 -3.44 14.99
CA VAL A 49 14.00 -4.43 13.90
C VAL A 49 12.64 -4.53 13.20
N ALA A 50 11.55 -4.50 13.96
CA ALA A 50 10.21 -4.65 13.40
C ALA A 50 9.78 -3.44 12.53
N ILE A 51 10.12 -2.21 12.94
CA ILE A 51 9.83 -0.99 12.16
C ILE A 51 10.66 -0.98 10.88
N TYR A 52 11.96 -1.28 11.00
CA TYR A 52 12.85 -1.34 9.84
C TYR A 52 12.42 -2.40 8.82
N ASN A 53 12.09 -3.61 9.27
CA ASN A 53 11.66 -4.68 8.35
C ASN A 53 10.36 -4.31 7.63
N ARG A 54 9.44 -3.60 8.30
CA ARG A 54 8.20 -3.11 7.68
C ARG A 54 8.48 -2.00 6.66
N ALA A 55 9.32 -1.04 7.00
CA ALA A 55 9.80 -0.01 6.08
C ALA A 55 10.44 -0.62 4.82
N SER A 56 11.40 -1.54 5.00
CA SER A 56 12.07 -2.24 3.90
C SER A 56 11.12 -3.09 3.05
N SER A 57 10.12 -3.74 3.67
CA SER A 57 9.10 -4.47 2.91
C SER A 57 8.25 -3.54 2.02
N LEU A 58 7.89 -2.35 2.52
CA LEU A 58 7.17 -1.35 1.73
C LEU A 58 8.01 -0.86 0.54
N GLU A 59 9.30 -0.56 0.77
CA GLU A 59 10.23 -0.20 -0.31
C GLU A 59 10.35 -1.31 -1.36
N THR A 60 10.39 -2.57 -0.93
CA THR A 60 10.43 -3.74 -1.82
C THR A 60 9.18 -3.82 -2.70
N LEU A 61 7.99 -3.62 -2.12
CA LEU A 61 6.73 -3.61 -2.87
C LEU A 61 6.69 -2.45 -3.88
N ILE A 62 7.11 -1.26 -3.47
CA ILE A 62 7.17 -0.09 -4.35
C ILE A 62 8.13 -0.35 -5.52
N GLY A 63 9.32 -0.90 -5.23
CA GLY A 63 10.31 -1.24 -6.25
C GLY A 63 9.82 -2.33 -7.21
N TYR A 64 9.13 -3.34 -6.70
CA TYR A 64 8.49 -4.37 -7.53
C TYR A 64 7.49 -3.74 -8.51
N LEU A 65 6.52 -2.97 -8.00
CA LEU A 65 5.49 -2.35 -8.84
C LEU A 65 6.09 -1.33 -9.83
N TYR A 66 7.15 -0.63 -9.46
CA TYR A 66 7.86 0.26 -10.39
C TYR A 66 8.39 -0.48 -11.62
N LEU A 67 8.85 -1.73 -11.45
CA LEU A 67 9.41 -2.55 -12.52
C LEU A 67 8.34 -3.34 -13.29
N THR A 68 7.23 -3.70 -12.66
CA THR A 68 6.24 -4.63 -13.23
C THR A 68 4.90 -3.97 -13.60
N ASN A 69 4.46 -2.97 -12.85
CA ASN A 69 3.13 -2.36 -13.04
C ASN A 69 3.06 -0.94 -12.46
N VAL A 70 3.45 0.05 -13.28
CA VAL A 70 3.48 1.47 -12.90
C VAL A 70 2.08 2.01 -12.59
N GLU A 71 1.05 1.55 -13.29
CA GLU A 71 -0.33 1.98 -13.02
C GLU A 71 -0.77 1.58 -11.60
N ARG A 72 -0.49 0.33 -11.20
CA ARG A 72 -0.76 -0.14 -9.84
C ARG A 72 0.08 0.60 -8.81
N LEU A 73 1.33 0.95 -9.13
CA LEU A 73 2.16 1.80 -8.28
C LEU A 73 1.50 3.17 -8.05
N GLU A 74 1.01 3.83 -9.10
CA GLU A 74 0.33 5.12 -8.97
C GLU A 74 -0.92 5.04 -8.11
N GLN A 75 -1.73 3.98 -8.28
CA GLN A 75 -2.88 3.71 -7.41
C GLN A 75 -2.47 3.56 -5.95
N LEU A 76 -1.38 2.84 -5.67
CA LEU A 76 -0.86 2.62 -4.32
C LEU A 76 -0.32 3.93 -3.72
N MET A 77 0.45 4.71 -4.49
CA MET A 77 0.96 6.02 -4.08
C MET A 77 -0.18 7.00 -3.77
N PHE A 78 -1.23 7.00 -4.59
CA PHE A 78 -2.43 7.80 -4.35
C PHE A 78 -3.15 7.40 -3.06
N GLN A 79 -3.29 6.09 -2.80
CA GLN A 79 -3.90 5.59 -1.56
C GLN A 79 -3.11 5.99 -0.31
N LEU A 80 -1.78 6.07 -0.44
CA LEU A 80 -0.88 6.58 0.59
C LEU A 80 -0.94 8.10 0.76
N GLY A 81 -1.64 8.81 -0.13
CA GLY A 81 -1.82 10.27 -0.08
C GLY A 81 -0.77 11.05 -0.86
N PHE A 82 -0.01 10.40 -1.74
CA PHE A 82 0.91 11.08 -2.66
C PHE A 82 0.21 11.42 -3.98
N SER A 83 0.43 12.63 -4.48
CA SER A 83 -0.03 13.07 -5.80
C SER A 83 1.19 13.49 -6.64
N THR A 84 1.44 12.80 -7.74
CA THR A 84 2.56 13.12 -8.64
C THR A 84 2.15 14.22 -9.60
N GLY A 85 2.76 15.41 -9.47
CA GLY A 85 2.37 16.66 -10.14
C GLY A 85 2.33 16.69 -11.68
N ALA A 86 2.70 15.62 -12.39
CA ALA A 86 2.85 15.63 -13.86
C ALA A 86 1.68 14.98 -14.63
N SER A 87 0.86 14.14 -13.99
CA SER A 87 -0.30 13.44 -14.60
C SER A 87 -1.55 13.47 -13.70
N SER A 88 -1.51 14.37 -12.70
CA SER A 88 -2.29 14.30 -11.47
C SER A 88 -3.81 14.41 -11.64
N HIS A 89 -4.31 15.00 -12.73
CA HIS A 89 -5.73 15.27 -12.84
C HIS A 89 -6.49 14.11 -13.48
N HIS A 90 -6.00 13.61 -14.61
CA HIS A 90 -6.71 12.60 -15.42
C HIS A 90 -6.73 11.23 -14.74
N ILE A 91 -5.57 10.79 -14.21
CA ILE A 91 -5.45 9.50 -13.51
C ILE A 91 -6.21 9.55 -12.17
N ALA A 92 -6.14 10.67 -11.43
CA ALA A 92 -6.89 10.81 -10.18
C ALA A 92 -8.41 10.87 -10.42
N GLU A 93 -8.89 11.50 -11.48
CA GLU A 93 -10.32 11.50 -11.83
C GLU A 93 -10.82 10.11 -12.20
N GLU A 94 -10.07 9.39 -13.04
CA GLU A 94 -10.44 8.06 -13.49
C GLU A 94 -10.44 7.05 -12.35
N LEU A 95 -9.43 7.08 -11.48
CA LEU A 95 -9.37 6.24 -10.29
C LEU A 95 -10.46 6.59 -9.27
N ARG A 96 -10.74 7.89 -9.03
CA ARG A 96 -11.88 8.31 -8.18
C ARG A 96 -13.22 7.85 -8.76
N ALA A 97 -13.39 7.88 -10.08
CA ALA A 97 -14.59 7.38 -10.73
C ALA A 97 -14.72 5.86 -10.56
N ASN A 98 -13.63 5.11 -10.70
CA ASN A 98 -13.62 3.66 -10.51
C ASN A 98 -13.85 3.23 -9.05
N LEU A 99 -13.34 4.00 -8.08
CA LEU A 99 -13.60 3.76 -6.66
C LEU A 99 -15.08 4.02 -6.29
N ARG A 100 -15.70 5.04 -6.89
CA ARG A 100 -17.15 5.31 -6.77
C ARG A 100 -18.00 4.21 -7.42
N LYS A 101 -17.56 3.64 -8.54
CA LYS A 101 -18.26 2.51 -9.19
C LYS A 101 -18.24 1.24 -8.35
N ARG A 102 -17.13 0.91 -7.66
CA ARG A 102 -17.05 -0.27 -6.78
C ARG A 102 -17.96 -0.17 -5.55
N THR A 103 -18.18 1.04 -5.02
CA THR A 103 -19.03 1.27 -3.85
C THR A 103 -20.52 1.31 -4.18
N GLY A 104 -20.91 1.55 -5.45
CA GLY A 104 -22.30 1.59 -5.89
C GLY A 104 -22.94 0.24 -6.27
N ASN A 105 -22.18 -0.85 -6.38
CA ASN A 105 -22.68 -2.14 -6.88
C ASN A 105 -23.07 -3.17 -5.81
N SER A 106 -23.19 -2.77 -4.53
CA SER A 106 -23.70 -3.63 -3.45
C SER A 106 -25.12 -3.25 -3.03
N THR A 107 -26.09 -3.41 -3.93
CA THR A 107 -27.49 -3.59 -3.54
C THR A 107 -28.13 -4.59 -4.50
N ASN A 108 -28.19 -5.87 -4.13
CA ASN A 108 -29.45 -6.60 -3.97
C ASN A 108 -29.17 -8.06 -3.57
N SER A 109 -29.55 -8.45 -2.36
CA SER A 109 -29.81 -9.86 -2.01
C SER A 109 -30.89 -9.85 -0.93
N GLN A 110 -32.10 -10.21 -1.38
CA GLN A 110 -33.32 -10.30 -0.61
C GLN A 110 -33.16 -11.20 0.63
N GLN A 111 -33.59 -10.70 1.79
CA GLN A 111 -33.92 -11.53 2.95
C GLN A 111 -35.36 -12.08 2.78
N PRO A 112 -35.61 -13.39 2.94
CA PRO A 112 -36.96 -13.89 3.13
C PRO A 112 -37.43 -13.72 4.59
N PRO A 113 -38.75 -13.65 4.83
CA PRO A 113 -39.31 -13.28 6.13
C PRO A 113 -39.23 -14.42 7.15
N MET A 114 -39.01 -14.04 8.41
CA MET A 114 -39.04 -14.91 9.57
C MET A 114 -40.41 -15.59 9.74
N GLN A 115 -40.38 -16.89 10.03
CA GLN A 115 -41.37 -17.58 10.86
C GLN A 115 -40.67 -18.06 12.13
#